data_AF-A0A4U1BFC5-F1
#
_entry.id   AF-A0A4U1BFC5-F1
#
_cell.length_a   1.000
_cell.length_b   1.000
_cell.length_c   1.000
_cell.angle_alpha   90.00
_cell.angle_beta   90.00
_cell.angle_gamma   90.00
#
_symmetry.space_group_name_H-M   'P 1'
#
loop_
_entity.id
_entity.type
_entity.pdbx_description
1 polymer ?
#
loop_
_entity_poly.entity_id
_entity_poly.type
_entity_poly.pdbx_seq_one_letter_code
_entity_poly.pdbx_strand_id
1 'polypeptide(L)'
;MVEKCLWMAIALAISASAMAQTEAMELISDRCQERECQLLWTYQGRYAATAEQLLELYRRGERYGRGAITLEEDIVSHTLLMRIERPPRAEPVELSEREQPAPSGTGRR
;
A
#
# COMPACT_ATOMS: atom_id res chain seq x y z
N MET A 1 -40.11 -4.87 50.14
CA MET A 1 -39.50 -3.56 49.80
C MET A 1 -38.10 -3.77 49.18
N VAL A 2 -37.95 -4.68 48.19
CA VAL A 2 -36.61 -5.04 47.61
C VAL A 2 -36.73 -5.49 46.13
N GLU A 3 -37.64 -4.91 45.34
CA GLU A 3 -37.91 -5.43 43.97
C GLU A 3 -37.72 -4.41 42.83
N LYS A 4 -37.30 -3.17 43.11
CA LYS A 4 -37.34 -2.10 42.10
C LYS A 4 -35.99 -1.62 41.55
N CYS A 5 -34.86 -2.19 41.98
CA CYS A 5 -33.54 -1.69 41.56
C CYS A 5 -32.82 -2.54 40.49
N LEU A 6 -33.45 -3.57 39.93
CA LEU A 6 -32.75 -4.49 39.01
C LEU A 6 -32.80 -4.08 37.52
N TRP A 7 -33.61 -3.09 37.15
CA TRP A 7 -33.85 -2.76 35.73
C TRP A 7 -32.99 -1.62 35.16
N MET A 8 -32.10 -0.99 35.96
CA MET A 8 -31.27 0.13 35.50
C MET A 8 -29.88 -0.25 34.98
N ALA A 9 -29.50 -1.54 34.99
CA ALA A 9 -28.15 -1.95 34.57
C ALA A 9 -28.03 -2.39 33.09
N ILE A 10 -29.15 -2.61 32.39
CA ILE A 10 -29.12 -3.21 31.04
C ILE A 10 -29.21 -2.15 29.92
N ALA A 11 -29.56 -0.91 30.24
CA ALA A 11 -29.76 0.14 29.23
C ALA A 11 -28.46 0.80 28.73
N LEU A 12 -27.29 0.50 29.30
CA LEU A 12 -26.05 1.27 29.11
C LEU A 12 -24.90 0.50 28.45
N ALA A 13 -25.18 -0.60 27.75
CA ALA A 13 -24.15 -1.43 27.11
C ALA A 13 -24.25 -1.53 25.58
N ILE A 14 -25.17 -0.82 24.91
CA ILE A 14 -25.41 -1.00 23.46
C ILE A 14 -24.84 0.17 22.61
N SER A 15 -24.32 1.23 23.23
CA SER A 15 -24.02 2.49 22.50
C SER A 15 -22.60 2.67 21.95
N ALA A 16 -21.76 1.63 21.83
CA ALA A 16 -20.38 1.82 21.35
C ALA A 16 -19.98 0.91 20.18
N SER A 17 -20.90 0.13 19.64
CA SER A 17 -20.67 -0.64 18.41
C SER A 17 -21.16 0.11 17.18
N ALA A 18 -21.03 1.43 17.15
CA ALA A 18 -20.81 2.13 15.90
C ALA A 18 -19.37 1.84 15.46
N MET A 19 -19.06 0.56 15.24
CA MET A 19 -17.94 0.16 14.43
C MET A 19 -18.24 0.80 13.10
N ALA A 20 -17.57 1.92 12.81
CA ALA A 20 -17.34 2.35 11.46
C ALA A 20 -16.82 1.11 10.75
N GLN A 21 -17.70 0.42 10.03
CA GLN A 21 -17.31 -0.56 9.05
C GLN A 21 -16.55 0.28 8.05
N THR A 22 -15.24 0.37 8.23
CA THR A 22 -14.35 1.00 7.27
C THR A 22 -14.60 0.24 5.99
N GLU A 23 -15.33 0.84 5.06
CA GLU A 23 -15.75 0.19 3.84
C GLU A 23 -14.48 -0.33 3.16
N ALA A 24 -14.33 -1.65 3.15
CA ALA A 24 -13.05 -2.27 2.86
C ALA A 24 -12.83 -2.26 1.35
N MET A 25 -11.67 -1.77 0.92
CA MET A 25 -11.25 -1.93 -0.46
C MET A 25 -10.64 -3.32 -0.66
N GLU A 26 -11.07 -3.98 -1.72
CA GLU A 26 -10.70 -5.35 -2.07
C GLU A 26 -9.95 -5.37 -3.40
N LEU A 27 -8.85 -6.13 -3.45
CA LEU A 27 -8.07 -6.30 -4.67
C LEU A 27 -8.72 -7.38 -5.53
N ILE A 28 -9.17 -6.99 -6.73
CA ILE A 28 -9.77 -7.91 -7.70
C ILE A 28 -8.69 -8.59 -8.55
N SER A 29 -7.69 -7.83 -8.98
CA SER A 29 -6.64 -8.35 -9.87
C SER A 29 -5.33 -7.59 -9.70
N ASP A 30 -4.23 -8.32 -9.72
CA ASP A 30 -2.88 -7.79 -9.85
C ASP A 30 -2.17 -8.37 -11.08
N ARG A 31 -1.80 -7.50 -12.03
CA ARG A 31 -1.06 -7.88 -13.23
C ARG A 31 0.22 -7.08 -13.32
N CYS A 32 1.35 -7.76 -13.31
CA CYS A 32 2.66 -7.12 -13.30
C CYS A 32 3.47 -7.54 -14.55
N GLN A 33 3.89 -6.54 -15.33
CA GLN A 33 4.82 -6.66 -16.46
C GLN A 33 6.13 -5.94 -16.14
N GLU A 34 7.24 -6.24 -16.84
CA GLU A 34 8.60 -5.80 -16.46
C GLU A 34 8.73 -4.37 -15.93
N ARG A 35 8.00 -3.40 -16.51
CA ARG A 35 8.06 -1.98 -16.15
C ARG A 35 6.81 -1.41 -15.49
N GLU A 36 5.74 -2.19 -15.35
CA GLU A 36 4.46 -1.68 -14.84
C GLU A 36 3.71 -2.76 -14.06
N CYS A 37 3.08 -2.40 -12.95
CA CYS A 37 2.04 -3.19 -12.31
C CYS A 37 0.70 -2.48 -12.40
N GLN A 38 -0.34 -3.22 -12.77
CA GLN A 38 -1.73 -2.79 -12.82
C GLN A 38 -2.50 -3.53 -11.73
N LEU A 39 -3.10 -2.78 -10.80
CA LEU A 39 -3.89 -3.31 -9.70
C LEU A 39 -5.32 -2.81 -9.84
N LEU A 40 -6.28 -3.72 -9.95
CA LEU A 40 -7.69 -3.39 -9.98
C LEU A 40 -8.30 -3.64 -8.61
N TRP A 41 -8.86 -2.58 -8.02
CA TRP A 41 -9.52 -2.62 -6.73
C TRP A 41 -11.01 -2.35 -6.89
N THR A 42 -11.82 -2.90 -6.00
CA THR A 42 -13.21 -2.50 -5.78
C THR A 42 -13.33 -1.90 -4.38
N TYR A 43 -14.25 -0.98 -4.21
CA TYR A 43 -14.59 -0.45 -2.90
C TYR A 43 -16.10 -0.47 -2.72
N GLN A 44 -16.53 -0.61 -1.48
CA GLN A 44 -17.93 -0.42 -1.11
C GLN A 44 -18.09 1.04 -0.69
N GLY A 45 -19.18 1.67 -1.10
CA GLY A 45 -19.42 3.07 -0.78
C GLY A 45 -20.54 3.64 -1.63
N ARG A 46 -21.16 4.72 -1.16
CA ARG A 46 -22.17 5.48 -1.93
C ARG A 46 -21.55 6.54 -2.84
N TYR A 47 -20.28 6.87 -2.62
CA TYR A 47 -19.56 7.97 -3.25
C TYR A 47 -18.15 7.53 -3.64
N ALA A 48 -17.32 8.47 -4.10
CA ALA A 48 -15.91 8.23 -4.38
C ALA A 48 -15.15 7.68 -3.16
N ALA A 49 -14.01 7.03 -3.41
CA ALA A 49 -13.14 6.55 -2.35
C ALA A 49 -12.70 7.67 -1.40
N THR A 50 -12.66 7.39 -0.09
CA THR A 50 -12.25 8.37 0.93
C THR A 50 -10.74 8.65 0.86
N ALA A 51 -10.31 9.75 1.48
CA ALA A 51 -8.90 10.08 1.58
C ALA A 51 -8.09 9.00 2.32
N GLU A 52 -8.66 8.41 3.39
CA GLU A 52 -8.01 7.31 4.12
C GLU A 52 -7.89 6.06 3.26
N GLN A 53 -8.92 5.76 2.47
CA GLN A 53 -8.91 4.66 1.50
C GLN A 53 -7.81 4.87 0.44
N LEU A 54 -7.76 6.05 -0.19
CA LEU A 54 -6.73 6.36 -1.18
C LEU A 54 -5.31 6.30 -0.60
N LEU A 55 -5.11 6.76 0.63
CA LEU A 55 -3.82 6.68 1.31
C LEU A 55 -3.40 5.24 1.59
N GLU A 56 -4.33 4.40 2.05
CA GLU A 56 -4.07 2.98 2.27
C GLU A 56 -3.77 2.24 0.96
N LEU A 57 -4.50 2.56 -0.11
CA LEU A 57 -4.21 2.07 -1.46
C LEU A 57 -2.80 2.41 -1.87
N TYR A 58 -2.41 3.67 -1.74
CA TYR A 58 -1.07 4.14 -2.08
C TYR A 58 0.02 3.32 -1.36
N ARG A 59 -0.12 3.14 -0.03
CA ARG A 59 0.82 2.30 0.77
C ARG A 59 0.88 0.85 0.29
N ARG A 60 -0.27 0.28 -0.11
CA ARG A 60 -0.32 -1.07 -0.66
C ARG A 60 0.37 -1.15 -2.03
N GLY A 61 0.22 -0.11 -2.85
CA GLY A 61 0.84 0.05 -4.16
C GLY A 61 2.36 0.15 -4.10
N GLU A 62 2.92 0.85 -3.11
CA GLU A 62 4.39 0.96 -2.94
C GLU A 62 5.11 -0.41 -2.81
N ARG A 63 4.39 -1.48 -2.46
CA ARG A 63 4.93 -2.84 -2.44
C ARG A 63 5.21 -3.43 -3.82
N TYR A 64 4.58 -2.89 -4.86
CA TYR A 64 4.71 -3.35 -6.24
C TYR A 64 5.76 -2.56 -7.04
N GLY A 65 6.13 -1.36 -6.60
CA GLY A 65 7.11 -0.52 -7.27
C GLY A 65 7.37 0.77 -6.53
N ARG A 66 8.44 1.47 -6.91
CA ARG A 66 8.83 2.78 -6.37
C ARG A 66 8.78 3.90 -7.42
N GLY A 67 8.22 3.63 -8.59
CA GLY A 67 8.06 4.61 -9.67
C GLY A 67 6.79 5.44 -9.50
N ALA A 68 6.38 6.11 -10.57
CA ALA A 68 5.15 6.88 -10.58
C ALA A 68 3.93 5.97 -10.33
N ILE A 69 2.99 6.48 -9.53
CA ILE A 69 1.70 5.84 -9.27
C ILE A 69 0.61 6.70 -9.88
N THR A 70 -0.25 6.09 -10.69
CA THR A 70 -1.45 6.70 -11.25
C THR A 70 -2.68 5.94 -10.77
N LEU A 71 -3.78 6.67 -10.57
CA LEU A 71 -5.05 6.13 -10.11
C LEU A 71 -6.15 6.65 -11.03
N GLU A 72 -6.93 5.72 -11.57
CA GLU A 72 -8.11 5.97 -12.38
C GLU A 72 -9.31 5.36 -11.67
N GLU A 73 -10.35 6.16 -11.43
CA GLU A 73 -11.59 5.74 -10.77
C GLU A 73 -12.70 5.58 -11.80
N ASP A 74 -13.39 4.44 -11.78
CA ASP A 74 -14.69 4.26 -12.39
C ASP A 74 -15.76 4.27 -11.28
N ILE A 75 -16.46 5.40 -11.20
CA ILE A 75 -17.47 5.69 -10.18
C ILE A 75 -18.70 4.78 -10.37
N VAL A 76 -18.99 4.33 -11.60
CA VAL A 76 -20.19 3.53 -11.88
C VAL A 76 -20.00 2.11 -11.34
N SER A 77 -18.83 1.53 -11.57
CA SER A 77 -18.48 0.19 -11.08
C SER A 77 -17.88 0.18 -9.68
N HIS A 78 -17.61 1.34 -9.07
CA HIS A 78 -16.91 1.48 -7.80
C HIS A 78 -15.55 0.77 -7.80
N THR A 79 -14.80 0.98 -8.89
CA THR A 79 -13.48 0.38 -9.09
C THR A 79 -12.38 1.41 -9.24
N LEU A 80 -11.19 1.07 -8.76
CA LEU A 80 -9.97 1.86 -8.90
C LEU A 80 -8.92 1.04 -9.63
N LEU A 81 -8.49 1.53 -10.79
CA LEU A 81 -7.32 1.02 -11.49
C LEU A 81 -6.09 1.81 -11.06
N MET A 82 -5.17 1.14 -10.39
CA MET A 82 -3.87 1.69 -10.01
C MET A 82 -2.80 1.19 -10.96
N ARG A 83 -1.99 2.09 -11.53
CA ARG A 83 -0.82 1.72 -12.34
C ARG A 83 0.44 2.23 -11.67
N ILE A 84 1.42 1.36 -11.55
CA ILE A 84 2.65 1.60 -10.78
C ILE A 84 3.83 1.31 -11.69
N GLU A 85 4.64 2.32 -11.96
CA GLU A 85 5.88 2.13 -12.68
C GLU A 85 6.91 1.39 -11.83
N ARG A 86 7.59 0.43 -12.46
CA ARG A 86 8.74 -0.26 -11.87
C ARG A 86 9.99 0.28 -12.54
N PRO A 87 10.91 0.91 -11.78
CA PRO A 87 12.20 1.24 -12.34
C PRO A 87 12.86 -0.06 -12.84
N PRO A 88 13.60 -0.01 -13.96
CA PRO A 88 14.37 -1.16 -14.42
C PRO A 88 15.24 -1.62 -13.25
N ARG A 89 15.31 -2.94 -13.02
CA ARG A 89 16.24 -3.50 -12.03
C ARG A 89 17.60 -2.92 -12.35
N ALA A 90 18.16 -2.14 -11.43
CA ALA A 90 19.55 -1.73 -11.54
C ALA A 90 20.35 -3.03 -11.59
N GLU A 91 21.02 -3.28 -12.71
CA GLU A 91 22.04 -4.31 -12.75
C GLU A 91 23.01 -4.01 -11.60
N PRO A 92 23.44 -5.02 -10.84
CA PRO A 92 24.43 -4.79 -9.81
C PRO A 92 25.61 -4.11 -10.48
N VAL A 93 25.88 -2.86 -10.09
CA VAL A 93 27.09 -2.16 -10.51
C VAL A 93 28.23 -2.99 -9.95
N GLU A 94 28.83 -3.85 -10.78
CA GLU A 94 30.10 -4.46 -10.46
C GLU A 94 31.09 -3.30 -10.33
N LEU A 95 31.30 -2.87 -9.09
CA LEU A 95 32.44 -2.05 -8.71
C LEU A 95 33.67 -2.90 -9.01
N SER A 96 34.13 -2.83 -10.26
CA SER A 96 35.38 -3.41 -10.69
C SER A 96 36.48 -2.67 -9.93
N GLU A 97 36.86 -3.19 -8.77
CA GLU A 97 38.14 -2.90 -8.10
C GLU A 97 39.28 -3.38 -9.02
N ARG A 98 39.54 -2.62 -10.07
CA ARG A 98 40.84 -2.49 -10.73
C ARG A 98 41.18 -1.01 -10.62
N GLU A 99 42.19 -0.58 -9.88
CA GLU A 99 43.57 -1.02 -10.05
C GLU A 99 44.35 -0.64 -8.78
N GLN A 100 44.86 -1.64 -8.05
CA GLN A 100 46.00 -1.44 -7.15
C GLN A 100 47.26 -1.27 -8.02
N PRO A 101 48.03 -0.17 -7.89
CA PRO A 101 49.45 -0.24 -8.16
C PRO A 101 50.16 -0.77 -6.91
N ALA A 102 50.72 -1.96 -7.05
CA ALA A 102 51.66 -2.58 -6.12
C ALA A 102 52.87 -1.65 -5.81
N PRO A 103 53.54 -1.81 -4.66
CA PRO A 103 54.60 -0.92 -4.20
C PRO A 103 55.83 -0.99 -5.12
N SER A 104 56.29 0.18 -5.59
CA SER A 104 57.56 0.31 -6.31
C SER A 104 58.73 0.12 -5.35
N GLY A 105 59.08 -1.14 -5.09
CA GLY A 105 60.38 -1.53 -4.55
C GLY A 105 61.38 -1.67 -5.69
N THR A 106 62.24 -0.67 -5.88
CA THR A 106 63.50 -0.84 -6.62
C THR A 106 64.59 -0.07 -5.90
N GLY A 107 65.45 -0.79 -5.18
CA GLY A 107 66.72 -0.27 -4.71
C GLY A 107 67.70 -0.06 -5.86
N ARG A 108 68.61 0.90 -5.71
CA ARG A 108 69.95 0.85 -6.29
C ARG A 108 70.87 1.90 -5.64
N ARG A 109 71.90 1.35 -4.99
CA ARG A 109 73.24 1.89 -4.67
C ARG A 109 73.36 3.16 -3.86
#